data_AF-A0A7C3REN2-F1
#
_entry.id   AF-A0A7C3REN2-F1
#
_cell.length_a   1.000
_cell.length_b   1.000
_cell.length_c   1.000
_cell.angle_alpha   90.00
_cell.angle_beta   90.00
_cell.angle_gamma   90.00
#
_symmetry.space_group_name_H-M   'P 1'
#
loop_
_entity.id
_entity.type
_entity.pdbx_description
1 polymer ?
#
loop_
_entity_poly.entity_id
_entity_poly.type
_entity_poly.pdbx_seq_one_letter_code
_entity_poly.pdbx_strand_id
1 'polypeptide(L)'
;MTVDREKRKDFLFSFSSSITNCTLYSQEHPITIKSMEKSFELLKDILEEKGSFRISVLEERLFIDEEPLIRRGIVISNIIEKFKIKGLNSISFFAGIEFNEFFEFVTELAKPLKKGGYEIYSRPHIKVGKLFFSEEDRTSEKKLIDLER
;
A
#
# COMPACT_ATOMS: atom_id res chain seq x y z
N MET A 1 18.78 13.56 11.18
CA MET A 1 18.09 13.62 9.86
C MET A 1 18.20 12.33 9.04
N THR A 2 19.17 11.44 9.26
CA THR A 2 19.31 10.17 8.49
C THR A 2 18.40 9.04 8.96
N VAL A 3 18.20 8.93 10.28
CA VAL A 3 17.44 7.83 10.93
C VAL A 3 15.97 7.80 10.49
N ASP A 4 15.35 8.97 10.36
CA ASP A 4 13.96 9.10 9.91
C ASP A 4 13.74 8.53 8.50
N ARG A 5 14.68 8.78 7.58
CA ARG A 5 14.61 8.27 6.21
C ARG A 5 14.78 6.74 6.15
N GLU A 6 15.52 6.17 7.08
CA GLU A 6 15.72 4.72 7.20
C GLU A 6 14.44 4.04 7.74
N LYS A 7 13.87 4.56 8.83
CA LYS A 7 12.59 4.08 9.39
C LYS A 7 11.46 4.07 8.36
N ARG A 8 11.33 5.16 7.60
CA ARG A 8 10.34 5.28 6.51
C ARG A 8 10.50 4.19 5.44
N LYS A 9 11.75 3.83 5.10
CA LYS A 9 12.04 2.76 4.14
C LYS A 9 11.76 1.40 4.74
N ASP A 10 12.17 1.16 5.98
CA ASP A 10 11.94 -0.11 6.68
C ASP A 10 10.46 -0.40 6.79
N PHE A 11 9.66 0.61 7.13
CA PHE A 11 8.20 0.51 7.09
C PHE A 11 7.73 0.12 5.68
N LEU A 12 8.20 0.81 4.63
CA LEU A 12 7.79 0.51 3.26
C LEU A 12 8.10 -0.95 2.83
N PHE A 13 9.29 -1.44 3.16
CA PHE A 13 9.71 -2.82 2.89
C PHE A 13 8.87 -3.83 3.68
N SER A 14 8.63 -3.55 4.96
CA SER A 14 7.78 -4.38 5.81
C SER A 14 6.34 -4.40 5.29
N PHE A 15 5.78 -3.25 4.95
CA PHE A 15 4.43 -3.08 4.40
C PHE A 15 4.23 -3.85 3.10
N SER A 16 5.15 -3.74 2.14
CA SER A 16 5.12 -4.55 0.93
C SER A 16 5.17 -6.05 1.22
N SER A 17 5.96 -6.45 2.21
CA SER A 17 6.08 -7.86 2.62
C SER A 17 4.78 -8.35 3.25
N SER A 18 4.12 -7.55 4.09
CA SER A 18 2.82 -7.89 4.67
C SER A 18 1.75 -8.09 3.59
N ILE A 19 1.68 -7.19 2.60
CA ILE A 19 0.76 -7.33 1.46
C ILE A 19 1.06 -8.63 0.70
N THR A 20 2.34 -8.89 0.40
CA THR A 20 2.77 -10.07 -0.35
C THR A 20 2.43 -11.36 0.41
N ASN A 21 2.70 -11.40 1.72
CA ASN A 21 2.37 -12.56 2.54
C ASN A 21 0.86 -12.80 2.61
N CYS A 22 0.04 -11.75 2.71
CA CYS A 22 -1.42 -11.86 2.61
C CYS A 22 -1.91 -12.39 1.25
N THR A 23 -1.15 -12.21 0.18
CA THR A 23 -1.49 -12.80 -1.12
C THR A 23 -1.09 -14.26 -1.25
N LEU A 24 -0.01 -14.68 -0.58
CA LEU A 24 0.56 -16.02 -0.68
C LEU A 24 -0.01 -17.00 0.35
N TYR A 25 -0.36 -16.50 1.53
CA TYR A 25 -0.82 -17.28 2.67
C TYR A 25 -2.18 -16.78 3.15
N SER A 26 -2.87 -17.59 3.96
CA SER A 26 -4.08 -17.10 4.62
C SER A 26 -3.74 -15.96 5.60
N GLN A 27 -4.75 -15.15 5.91
CA GLN A 27 -4.59 -14.02 6.85
C GLN A 27 -4.26 -14.51 8.27
N GLU A 28 -4.66 -15.74 8.62
CA GLU A 28 -4.37 -16.39 9.91
C GLU A 28 -3.00 -17.07 9.94
N HIS A 29 -2.27 -17.10 8.82
CA HIS A 29 -0.98 -17.78 8.75
C HIS A 29 0.07 -17.05 9.61
N PRO A 30 0.88 -17.76 10.43
CA PRO A 30 1.83 -17.12 11.35
C PRO A 30 2.83 -16.17 10.68
N ILE A 31 3.25 -16.46 9.44
CA ILE A 31 4.14 -15.59 8.66
C ILE A 31 3.44 -14.26 8.33
N THR A 32 2.16 -14.32 7.96
CA THR A 32 1.34 -13.13 7.65
C THR A 32 1.21 -12.27 8.90
N ILE A 33 0.80 -12.86 10.03
CA ILE A 33 0.61 -12.16 11.31
C ILE A 33 1.91 -11.48 11.75
N LYS A 34 3.04 -12.22 11.79
CA LYS A 34 4.34 -11.63 12.16
C LYS A 34 4.77 -10.49 11.26
N SER A 35 4.52 -10.61 9.96
CA SER A 35 4.83 -9.53 9.01
C SER A 35 3.92 -8.32 9.17
N MET A 36 2.66 -8.51 9.58
CA MET A 36 1.73 -7.44 9.91
C MET A 36 2.14 -6.71 11.19
N GLU A 37 2.45 -7.47 12.25
CA GLU A 37 2.89 -6.92 13.55
C GLU A 37 4.14 -6.06 13.36
N LYS A 38 5.17 -6.58 12.69
CA LYS A 38 6.39 -5.82 12.39
C LYS A 38 6.11 -4.54 11.61
N SER A 39 5.23 -4.61 10.61
CA SER A 39 4.85 -3.44 9.80
C SER A 39 4.10 -2.40 10.64
N PHE A 40 3.21 -2.85 11.51
CA PHE A 40 2.44 -2.00 12.40
C PHE A 40 3.29 -1.34 13.48
N GLU A 41 4.26 -2.05 14.06
CA GLU A 41 5.22 -1.48 15.02
C GLU A 41 6.01 -0.32 14.39
N LEU A 42 6.56 -0.54 13.19
CA LEU A 42 7.26 0.51 12.44
C LEU A 42 6.35 1.69 12.10
N LEU A 43 5.09 1.44 11.77
CA LEU A 43 4.11 2.51 11.54
C LEU A 43 3.87 3.31 12.81
N LYS A 44 3.67 2.64 13.95
CA LYS A 44 3.41 3.26 15.24
C LYS A 44 4.57 4.16 15.65
N ASP A 45 5.80 3.67 15.52
CA ASP A 45 7.01 4.45 15.79
C ASP A 45 7.06 5.74 14.95
N ILE A 46 6.73 5.66 13.65
CA ILE A 46 6.70 6.84 12.77
C ILE A 46 5.58 7.80 13.19
N LEU A 47 4.40 7.28 13.53
CA LEU A 47 3.24 8.09 13.91
C LEU A 47 3.41 8.75 15.29
N GLU A 48 4.14 8.13 16.22
CA GLU A 48 4.48 8.74 17.52
C GLU A 48 5.39 9.96 17.34
N GLU A 49 6.30 9.94 16.36
CA GLU A 49 7.19 11.06 16.08
C GLU A 49 6.52 12.19 15.28
N LYS A 50 5.63 11.85 14.33
CA LYS A 50 5.12 12.80 13.33
C LYS A 50 3.62 13.05 13.33
N GLY A 51 2.85 12.22 14.02
CA GLY A 51 1.38 12.26 14.03
C GLY A 51 0.70 11.77 12.75
N SER A 52 1.42 11.73 11.62
CA SER A 52 0.90 11.22 10.34
C SER A 52 2.01 10.67 9.46
N PHE A 53 1.64 9.77 8.54
CA PHE A 53 2.54 9.17 7.58
C PHE A 53 1.84 8.96 6.24
N ARG A 54 2.36 9.53 5.16
CA ARG A 54 1.72 9.48 3.83
C ARG A 54 2.59 8.78 2.80
N ILE A 55 1.99 7.82 2.11
CA ILE A 55 2.52 7.18 0.91
C ILE A 55 1.70 7.66 -0.28
N SER A 56 2.35 8.14 -1.33
CA SER A 56 1.66 8.50 -2.57
C SER A 56 2.41 8.05 -3.82
N VAL A 57 1.65 7.80 -4.89
CA VAL A 57 2.16 7.42 -6.20
C VAL A 57 1.73 8.49 -7.20
N LEU A 58 2.70 9.08 -7.89
CA LEU A 58 2.48 10.05 -8.97
C LEU A 58 3.43 9.73 -10.11
N GLU A 59 2.92 9.57 -11.34
CA GLU A 59 3.73 9.27 -12.54
C GLU A 59 4.74 8.13 -12.33
N GLU A 60 4.30 7.01 -11.73
CA GLU A 60 5.14 5.85 -11.41
C GLU A 60 6.32 6.14 -10.46
N ARG A 61 6.23 7.23 -9.71
CA ARG A 61 7.15 7.56 -8.65
C ARG A 61 6.43 7.46 -7.31
N LEU A 62 7.07 6.78 -6.37
CA LEU A 62 6.60 6.67 -5.02
C LEU A 62 7.15 7.84 -4.20
N PHE A 63 6.29 8.45 -3.40
CA PHE A 63 6.59 9.53 -2.50
C PHE A 63 6.23 9.11 -1.09
N ILE A 64 7.07 9.48 -0.13
CA ILE A 64 6.82 9.33 1.30
C ILE A 64 6.88 10.72 1.92
N ASP A 65 5.79 11.17 2.53
CA ASP A 65 5.67 12.52 3.11
C ASP A 65 6.21 13.60 2.15
N GLU A 66 5.78 13.54 0.89
CA GLU A 66 6.18 14.47 -0.20
C GLU A 66 7.62 14.33 -0.70
N GLU A 67 8.44 13.47 -0.09
CA GLU A 67 9.79 13.18 -0.59
C GLU A 67 9.78 12.04 -1.62
N PRO A 68 10.33 12.24 -2.83
CA PRO A 68 10.41 11.19 -3.83
C PRO A 68 11.40 10.10 -3.40
N LEU A 69 10.98 8.85 -3.54
CA LEU A 69 11.85 7.70 -3.36
C LEU A 69 12.61 7.41 -4.66
N ILE A 70 13.85 7.90 -4.75
CA ILE A 70 14.65 7.93 -5.99
C ILE A 70 15.06 6.52 -6.47
N ARG A 71 15.18 5.54 -5.57
CA ARG A 71 15.60 4.19 -5.95
C ARG A 71 14.40 3.37 -6.41
N ARG A 72 14.42 2.87 -7.65
CA ARG A 72 13.49 1.85 -8.12
C ARG A 72 14.01 0.48 -7.72
N GLY A 73 13.15 -0.34 -7.13
CA GLY A 73 13.41 -1.74 -6.77
C GLY A 73 12.11 -2.53 -6.82
N ILE A 74 12.20 -3.86 -6.87
CA ILE A 74 11.04 -4.77 -7.03
C ILE A 74 9.92 -4.43 -6.03
N VAL A 75 10.28 -4.16 -4.78
CA VAL A 75 9.35 -3.77 -3.71
C VAL A 75 8.53 -2.52 -4.05
N ILE A 76 9.18 -1.51 -4.63
CA ILE A 76 8.54 -0.23 -4.95
C ILE A 76 7.64 -0.40 -6.17
N SER A 77 8.09 -1.16 -7.17
CA SER A 77 7.27 -1.51 -8.33
C SER A 77 5.99 -2.25 -7.90
N ASN A 78 6.10 -3.22 -6.99
CA ASN A 78 4.95 -3.97 -6.48
C ASN A 78 3.95 -3.06 -5.76
N ILE A 79 4.42 -2.11 -4.95
CA ILE A 79 3.54 -1.13 -4.28
C ILE A 79 2.82 -0.25 -5.31
N ILE A 80 3.57 0.28 -6.29
CA ILE A 80 3.01 1.13 -7.35
C ILE A 80 1.92 0.37 -8.13
N GLU A 81 2.21 -0.88 -8.50
CA GLU A 81 1.26 -1.74 -9.21
C GLU A 81 0.01 -2.01 -8.36
N LYS A 82 0.16 -2.29 -7.06
CA LYS A 82 -0.98 -2.45 -6.15
C LYS A 82 -1.82 -1.19 -6.05
N PHE A 83 -1.21 -0.01 -5.98
CA PHE A 83 -1.93 1.26 -5.97
C PHE A 83 -2.71 1.48 -7.26
N LYS A 84 -2.08 1.25 -8.42
CA LYS A 84 -2.73 1.35 -9.74
C LYS A 84 -3.92 0.39 -9.88
N ILE A 85 -3.72 -0.89 -9.62
CA ILE A 85 -4.77 -1.93 -9.70
C ILE A 85 -5.97 -1.58 -8.80
N LYS A 86 -5.70 -0.99 -7.63
CA LYS A 86 -6.73 -0.62 -6.65
C LYS A 86 -7.30 0.79 -6.84
N GLY A 87 -6.86 1.54 -7.84
CA GLY A 87 -7.38 2.89 -8.07
C GLY A 87 -6.92 3.91 -7.03
N LEU A 88 -5.77 3.71 -6.38
CA LEU A 88 -5.25 4.57 -5.31
C LEU A 88 -4.11 5.46 -5.81
N ASN A 89 -4.13 6.76 -5.49
CA ASN A 89 -2.94 7.62 -5.57
C ASN A 89 -2.20 7.72 -4.24
N SER A 90 -2.88 7.56 -3.11
CA SER A 90 -2.27 7.83 -1.81
C SER A 90 -2.95 7.09 -0.68
N ILE A 91 -2.17 6.80 0.35
CA ILE A 91 -2.60 6.23 1.62
C ILE A 91 -1.92 7.07 2.70
N SER A 92 -2.72 7.64 3.59
CA SER A 92 -2.25 8.44 4.72
C SER A 92 -2.71 7.78 6.01
N PHE A 93 -1.77 7.51 6.90
CA PHE A 93 -2.00 6.97 8.23
C PHE A 93 -1.91 8.09 9.26
N PHE A 94 -2.72 8.00 10.30
CA PHE A 94 -2.77 8.99 11.38
C PHE A 94 -2.57 8.32 12.73
N ALA A 95 -2.01 9.06 13.69
CA ALA A 95 -1.87 8.60 15.06
C ALA A 95 -3.22 8.16 15.64
N GLY A 96 -3.19 7.16 16.53
CA GLY A 96 -4.39 6.52 17.09
C GLY A 96 -4.87 5.29 16.31
N ILE A 97 -4.23 4.93 15.20
CA ILE A 97 -4.51 3.69 14.47
C ILE A 97 -4.33 2.45 15.36
N GLU A 98 -5.30 1.54 15.31
CA GLU A 98 -5.24 0.25 15.99
C GLU A 98 -4.75 -0.86 15.06
N PHE A 99 -4.16 -1.92 15.63
CA PHE A 99 -3.65 -3.05 14.85
C PHE A 99 -4.75 -3.70 14.00
N ASN A 100 -5.96 -3.86 14.54
CA ASN A 100 -7.09 -4.43 13.80
C ASN A 100 -7.47 -3.57 12.59
N GLU A 101 -7.53 -2.23 12.75
CA GLU A 101 -7.81 -1.31 11.66
C GLU A 101 -6.74 -1.42 10.56
N PHE A 102 -5.47 -1.50 10.94
CA PHE A 102 -4.36 -1.70 10.01
C PHE A 102 -4.43 -3.08 9.32
N PHE A 103 -4.69 -4.14 10.07
CA PHE A 103 -4.76 -5.52 9.56
C PHE A 103 -5.88 -5.69 8.54
N GLU A 104 -7.08 -5.20 8.85
CA GLU A 104 -8.22 -5.19 7.92
C GLU A 104 -7.91 -4.36 6.66
N PHE A 105 -7.03 -3.36 6.77
CA PHE A 105 -6.69 -2.50 5.63
C PHE A 105 -5.77 -3.23 4.67
N VAL A 106 -4.69 -3.79 5.20
CA VAL A 106 -3.69 -4.48 4.41
C VAL A 106 -4.25 -5.76 3.80
N THR A 107 -5.14 -6.47 4.50
CA THR A 107 -5.84 -7.64 3.94
C THR A 107 -6.76 -7.25 2.78
N GLU A 108 -7.50 -6.15 2.86
CA GLU A 108 -8.29 -5.62 1.73
C GLU A 108 -7.42 -5.17 0.55
N LEU A 109 -6.28 -4.55 0.84
CA LEU A 109 -5.31 -4.15 -0.16
C LEU A 109 -4.70 -5.37 -0.89
N ALA A 110 -4.46 -6.47 -0.16
CA ALA A 110 -3.90 -7.69 -0.71
C ALA A 110 -4.88 -8.49 -1.60
N LYS A 111 -6.20 -8.44 -1.32
CA LYS A 111 -7.20 -9.21 -2.08
C LYS A 111 -7.08 -8.99 -3.60
N PRO A 112 -7.09 -10.05 -4.43
CA PRO A 112 -7.04 -9.91 -5.88
C PRO A 112 -8.27 -9.15 -6.39
N LEU A 113 -8.12 -8.44 -7.52
CA LEU A 113 -9.24 -7.73 -8.14
C LEU A 113 -10.27 -8.76 -8.64
N LYS A 114 -11.47 -8.79 -8.05
CA LYS A 114 -12.60 -9.56 -8.60
C LYS A 114 -13.34 -8.73 -9.65
N LYS A 115 -14.06 -9.40 -10.57
CA LYS A 115 -15.04 -8.74 -11.45
C LYS A 115 -16.01 -7.93 -10.58
N GLY A 116 -15.92 -6.61 -10.63
CA GLY A 116 -16.64 -5.67 -9.75
C GLY A 116 -15.75 -4.66 -9.03
N GLY A 117 -14.44 -4.93 -8.90
CA GLY A 117 -13.49 -4.08 -8.18
C GLY A 117 -13.66 -4.19 -6.66
N TYR A 118 -12.55 -4.22 -5.91
CA TYR A 118 -12.61 -3.97 -4.47
C TYR A 118 -12.35 -2.49 -4.26
N GLU A 119 -13.40 -1.74 -3.94
CA GLU A 119 -13.23 -0.37 -3.49
C GLU A 119 -12.57 -0.37 -2.12
N ILE A 120 -11.41 0.29 -2.04
CA ILE A 120 -10.77 0.59 -0.77
C ILE A 120 -11.33 1.93 -0.29
N TYR A 121 -11.80 1.95 0.95
CA TYR A 121 -12.41 3.12 1.58
C TYR A 121 -11.51 3.70 2.66
N SER A 122 -11.72 4.99 2.92
CA SER A 122 -11.10 5.64 4.07
C SER A 122 -11.73 5.16 5.37
N ARG A 123 -10.94 5.16 6.43
CA ARG A 123 -11.28 4.78 7.80
C ARG A 123 -10.94 5.93 8.75
N PRO A 124 -11.19 5.81 10.07
CA PRO A 124 -10.85 6.86 11.03
C PRO A 124 -9.38 7.31 10.93
N HIS A 125 -8.43 6.38 10.93
CA HIS A 125 -7.00 6.68 10.96
C HIS A 125 -6.25 6.31 9.67
N ILE A 126 -7.00 5.92 8.63
CA ILE A 126 -6.44 5.65 7.30
C ILE A 126 -7.24 6.43 6.26
N LYS A 127 -6.61 7.38 5.57
CA LYS A 127 -7.22 8.09 4.44
C LYS A 127 -6.63 7.60 3.14
N VAL A 128 -7.50 7.27 2.20
CA VAL A 128 -7.08 6.87 0.85
C VAL A 128 -7.46 7.94 -0.15
N GLY A 129 -6.52 8.35 -0.98
CA GLY A 129 -6.79 9.16 -2.16
C GLY A 129 -7.00 8.25 -3.36
N LYS A 130 -8.09 8.47 -4.10
CA LYS A 130 -8.45 7.68 -5.29
C LYS A 130 -7.99 8.38 -6.56
N LEU A 131 -7.53 7.60 -7.53
CA LEU A 131 -7.36 8.03 -8.92
C LEU A 131 -8.65 7.70 -9.66
N PHE A 132 -9.36 8.73 -10.11
CA PHE A 132 -10.42 8.55 -11.09
C PHE A 132 -9.74 8.25 -12.42
N PHE A 133 -9.51 6.97 -12.70
CA PHE A 133 -9.19 6.54 -14.05
C PHE A 133 -10.44 6.78 -14.91
N SER A 134 -10.32 7.62 -15.92
CA SER A 134 -11.36 7.75 -16.95
C SER A 134 -11.56 6.38 -17.61
N GLU A 135 -12.78 6.07 -18.06
CA GLU A 135 -13.14 4.75 -18.58
C GLU A 135 -12.25 4.29 -19.77
N GLU A 136 -11.52 5.20 -20.40
CA GLU A 136 -10.59 4.94 -21.49
C GLU A 136 -9.36 4.14 -21.06
N ASP A 137 -8.82 4.34 -19.84
CA ASP A 137 -7.58 3.69 -19.38
C ASP A 137 -7.77 2.18 -19.12
N ARG A 138 -8.97 1.76 -18.71
CA ARG A 138 -9.30 0.34 -18.46
C ARG A 138 -9.39 -0.50 -19.74
N THR A 139 -9.55 0.15 -20.89
CA THR A 139 -9.76 -0.52 -22.17
C THR A 139 -8.44 -0.96 -22.80
N SER A 140 -7.34 -0.27 -22.47
CA SER A 140 -6.00 -0.56 -23.01
C SER A 140 -5.38 -1.83 -22.43
N GLU A 141 -5.58 -2.12 -21.14
CA GLU A 141 -5.10 -3.38 -20.53
C GLU A 141 -5.91 -4.60 -20.99
N LYS A 142 -7.24 -4.48 -21.16
CA LYS A 142 -8.06 -5.58 -21.69
C LYS A 142 -7.67 -5.96 -23.12
N LYS A 143 -7.31 -4.99 -23.97
CA LYS A 143 -6.90 -5.25 -25.34
C LYS A 143 -5.55 -5.97 -25.45
N LEU A 144 -4.63 -5.79 -24.51
CA LEU A 144 -3.35 -6.52 -24.55
C LEU A 144 -3.53 -8.00 -24.18
N ILE A 145 -4.41 -8.31 -23.23
CA ILE A 145 -4.61 -9.69 -22.74
C ILE A 145 -5.38 -10.55 -23.77
N ASP A 146 -6.24 -9.93 -24.58
CA ASP A 146 -7.01 -10.61 -25.63
C ASP A 146 -6.24 -10.76 -26.96
N LEU A 147 -5.06 -10.12 -27.12
CA LEU A 147 -4.24 -10.22 -28.35
C LEU A 147 -3.18 -11.33 -28.27
N GLU A 148 -2.91 -11.88 -27.08
CA GLU A 148 -1.97 -12.99 -26.86
C GLU A 148 -2.65 -14.38 -26.77
N ARG A 149 -3.88 -14.51 -27.30
CA ARG A 149 -4.61 -15.79 -27.39
C ARG A 149 -4.92 -16.19 -28.82
#